data_AF-A0A7S2S1W6-F1
#
_entry.id   AF-A0A7S2S1W6-F1
#
_cell.length_a   1.000
_cell.length_b   1.000
_cell.length_c   1.000
_cell.angle_alpha   90.00
_cell.angle_beta   90.00
_cell.angle_gamma   90.00
#
_symmetry.space_group_name_H-M   'P 1'
#
loop_
_entity.id
_entity.type
_entity.pdbx_description
1 polymer ?
#
loop_
_entity_poly.entity_id
_entity_poly.type
_entity_poly.pdbx_seq_one_letter_code
_entity_poly.pdbx_strand_id
1 'polypeptide(L)'
;NKGSTDCLAIMDWKMKWNGMYHRVTTLQHFGKHGVSWHGFLVHYYVYVEYTDESGNLITDAARKTIYIDQIMKNGNKQCGVAVAGMVEAFLQALAHHELPHIKTVTLQSDNPKFYQSKA
;
A
#
# COMPACT_ATOMS: atom_id res chain seq x y z
N ASN A 1 -22.08 -4.14 -9.66
CA ASN A 1 -21.00 -3.15 -9.90
C ASN A 1 -19.80 -3.84 -10.52
N LYS A 2 -19.58 -3.66 -11.82
CA LYS A 2 -18.32 -4.07 -12.46
C LYS A 2 -17.28 -3.02 -12.09
N GLY A 3 -16.33 -3.35 -11.22
CA GLY A 3 -15.17 -2.50 -10.96
C GLY A 3 -14.20 -2.55 -12.15
N SER A 4 -13.31 -1.57 -12.26
CA SER A 4 -12.19 -1.62 -13.20
C SER A 4 -11.34 -2.87 -12.94
N THR A 5 -10.71 -3.40 -13.98
CA THR A 5 -9.74 -4.50 -13.85
C THR A 5 -8.34 -4.02 -13.49
N ASP A 6 -8.15 -2.71 -13.42
CA ASP A 6 -6.85 -2.06 -13.29
C ASP A 6 -6.87 -1.15 -12.07
N CYS A 7 -5.75 -1.11 -11.34
CA CYS A 7 -5.54 -0.18 -10.23
C CYS A 7 -4.14 0.46 -10.24
N LEU A 8 -4.05 1.60 -9.57
CA LEU A 8 -2.79 2.25 -9.22
C LEU A 8 -2.53 2.00 -7.74
N ALA A 9 -1.42 1.35 -7.42
CA ALA A 9 -0.95 1.14 -6.06
C ALA A 9 0.24 2.06 -5.79
N ILE A 10 0.10 2.96 -4.83
CA ILE A 10 1.17 3.86 -4.37
C ILE A 10 1.77 3.27 -3.10
N MET A 11 3.05 2.97 -3.18
CA MET A 11 3.86 2.33 -2.18
C MET A 11 4.52 3.38 -1.27
N ASP A 12 4.31 3.28 0.05
CA ASP A 12 4.96 4.12 1.07
C ASP A 12 5.69 3.23 2.08
N TRP A 13 7.01 3.39 2.19
CA TRP A 13 7.80 2.70 3.20
C TRP A 13 8.06 3.61 4.39
N LYS A 14 7.45 3.27 5.54
CA LYS A 14 7.56 4.10 6.75
C LYS A 14 7.93 3.29 7.98
N MET A 15 8.98 3.73 8.68
CA MET A 15 9.21 3.27 10.05
C MET A 15 8.41 4.15 11.01
N LYS A 16 7.52 3.53 11.79
CA LYS A 16 6.93 4.20 12.95
C LYS A 16 7.74 3.87 14.19
N TRP A 17 8.07 4.92 14.95
CA TRP A 17 8.57 4.79 16.31
C TRP A 17 7.43 4.21 17.15
N ASN A 18 7.63 3.05 17.77
CA ASN A 18 6.70 2.63 18.81
C ASN A 18 6.84 3.64 19.94
N GLY A 19 5.75 4.33 20.29
CA GLY A 19 5.69 5.25 21.42
C GLY A 19 5.78 4.51 22.76
N MET A 20 6.91 3.83 23.02
CA MET A 20 7.24 3.19 24.29
C MET A 20 8.75 2.93 24.34
N TYR A 21 9.55 3.99 24.48
CA TYR A 21 10.80 3.94 25.27
C TYR A 21 11.30 5.36 25.56
N HIS A 22 10.65 6.04 26.51
CA HIS A 22 11.36 7.06 27.29
C HIS A 22 12.32 6.32 28.22
N ARG A 23 13.62 6.34 27.86
CA ARG A 23 14.84 6.09 28.65
C ARG A 23 15.83 5.42 27.70
N VAL A 24 16.67 6.11 26.96
CA VAL A 24 17.82 6.87 27.46
C VAL A 24 18.26 7.79 26.32
N THR A 25 18.49 9.04 26.65
CA THR A 25 19.03 10.07 25.76
C THR A 25 20.47 9.77 25.38
N THR A 26 20.74 9.52 24.11
CA THR A 26 22.07 9.75 23.51
C THR A 26 21.91 10.49 22.18
N LEU A 27 22.50 11.69 22.15
CA LEU A 27 22.32 12.74 21.16
C LEU A 27 23.01 12.48 19.80
N GLN A 28 23.46 11.25 19.53
CA GLN A 28 24.19 10.91 18.31
C GLN A 28 23.62 9.60 17.73
N HIS A 29 22.73 9.77 16.74
CA HIS A 29 22.28 8.79 15.75
C HIS A 29 22.99 7.42 15.80
N PHE A 30 22.31 6.36 16.22
CA PHE A 30 22.37 5.02 15.58
C PHE A 30 21.38 4.06 16.26
N GLY A 31 20.47 3.46 15.48
CA GLY A 31 19.49 2.48 15.96
C GLY A 31 18.05 3.00 15.95
N LYS A 32 17.49 3.25 14.76
CA LYS A 32 16.03 3.39 14.60
C LYS A 32 15.39 2.02 14.86
N HIS A 33 15.16 1.68 16.14
CA HIS A 33 14.35 0.52 16.52
C HIS A 33 12.88 0.94 16.45
N GLY A 34 12.21 0.54 15.37
CA GLY A 34 10.79 0.78 15.14
C GLY A 34 10.18 -0.40 14.40
N VAL A 35 8.87 -0.54 14.52
CA VAL A 35 8.12 -1.52 13.75
C VAL A 35 8.12 -1.04 12.30
N SER A 36 8.61 -1.89 11.39
CA SER A 36 8.55 -1.59 9.97
C SER A 36 7.13 -1.74 9.50
N TRP A 37 6.58 -0.65 8.95
CA TRP A 37 5.23 -0.58 8.44
C TRP A 37 5.29 -0.32 6.95
N HIS A 38 4.59 -1.17 6.21
CA HIS A 38 4.48 -1.04 4.77
C HIS A 38 3.03 -0.69 4.41
N GLY A 39 2.85 0.45 3.76
CA GLY A 39 1.54 0.92 3.31
C GLY A 39 1.41 0.90 1.80
N PHE A 40 0.21 0.57 1.32
CA PHE A 40 -0.17 0.70 -0.08
C PHE A 40 -1.48 1.47 -0.17
N LEU A 41 -1.46 2.63 -0.81
CA LEU A 41 -2.67 3.36 -1.19
C LEU A 41 -3.10 2.88 -2.58
N VAL A 42 -4.28 2.29 -2.69
CA VAL A 42 -4.78 1.73 -3.94
C VAL A 42 -5.93 2.57 -4.48
N HIS A 43 -5.78 3.06 -5.70
CA HIS A 43 -6.83 3.74 -6.46
C HIS A 43 -7.36 2.81 -7.56
N TYR A 44 -8.69 2.70 -7.65
CA TYR A 44 -9.39 1.96 -8.70
C TYR A 44 -10.70 2.69 -9.03
N TYR A 45 -11.38 2.28 -10.10
CA TYR A 45 -12.63 2.90 -10.52
C TYR A 45 -13.78 1.90 -10.41
N VAL A 46 -14.96 2.40 -10.05
CA VAL A 46 -16.21 1.65 -10.09
C VAL A 46 -17.14 2.35 -11.06
N TYR A 47 -17.70 1.60 -12.01
CA TYR A 47 -18.68 2.14 -12.93
C TYR A 47 -20.06 2.16 -12.27
N VAL A 48 -20.70 3.34 -12.30
CA VAL A 48 -22.02 3.59 -11.74
C VAL A 48 -22.93 3.96 -12.89
N GLU A 49 -24.07 3.27 -12.99
CA GLU A 49 -25.09 3.55 -13.98
C GLU A 49 -26.24 4.31 -13.30
N TYR A 50 -26.66 5.42 -13.90
CA TYR A 50 -27.82 6.18 -13.45
C TYR A 50 -28.56 6.76 -14.66
N THR A 51 -29.85 7.03 -14.47
CA THR A 51 -30.67 7.71 -15.47
C THR A 51 -30.61 9.21 -15.23
N ASP A 52 -30.31 9.98 -16.26
CA ASP A 52 -30.35 11.44 -16.19
C ASP A 52 -31.79 11.98 -16.15
N GLU A 53 -31.94 13.29 -15.94
CA GLU A 53 -33.26 13.97 -15.96
C GLU A 53 -33.97 13.89 -17.32
N SER A 54 -33.24 13.56 -18.39
CA SER A 54 -33.75 13.39 -19.76
C SER A 54 -34.13 11.94 -20.10
N GLY A 55 -33.98 11.01 -19.16
CA GLY A 55 -34.28 9.60 -19.35
C GLY A 55 -33.18 8.77 -20.02
N ASN A 56 -31.99 9.33 -20.26
CA ASN A 56 -30.86 8.61 -20.84
C ASN A 56 -30.11 7.82 -19.76
N LEU A 57 -29.69 6.60 -20.10
CA LEU A 57 -28.81 5.81 -19.25
C LEU A 57 -27.36 6.30 -19.42
N ILE A 58 -26.77 6.81 -18.34
CA ILE A 58 -25.38 7.28 -18.31
C ILE A 58 -24.57 6.31 -17.46
N THR A 59 -23.37 5.98 -17.92
CA THR A 59 -22.35 5.26 -17.15
C THR A 59 -21.25 6.23 -16.76
N ASP A 60 -21.04 6.42 -15.45
CA ASP A 60 -19.99 7.27 -14.91
C ASP A 60 -18.94 6.45 -14.14
N ALA A 61 -17.73 6.98 -14.03
CA ALA A 61 -16.59 6.33 -13.39
C ALA A 61 -16.25 6.99 -12.06
N ALA A 62 -16.62 6.34 -10.95
CA ALA A 62 -16.32 6.83 -9.61
C ALA A 62 -14.98 6.27 -9.10
N ARG A 63 -14.00 7.15 -8.85
CA ARG A 63 -12.73 6.75 -8.22
C ARG A 63 -12.96 6.30 -6.78
N LYS A 64 -12.43 5.14 -6.43
CA LYS A 64 -12.36 4.60 -5.08
C LYS A 64 -10.92 4.49 -4.62
N THR A 65 -10.75 4.58 -3.31
CA THR A 65 -9.45 4.53 -2.65
C THR A 65 -9.55 3.61 -1.46
N ILE A 66 -8.63 2.67 -1.35
CA ILE A 66 -8.42 1.88 -0.14
C ILE A 66 -6.96 1.99 0.30
N TYR A 67 -6.71 1.68 1.57
CA TYR A 67 -5.38 1.62 2.12
C TYR A 67 -5.16 0.23 2.70
N ILE A 68 -4.14 -0.47 2.21
CA ILE A 68 -3.77 -1.81 2.66
C ILE A 68 -2.45 -1.67 3.40
N ASP A 69 -2.42 -2.15 4.63
CA ASP A 69 -1.29 -1.95 5.51
C ASP A 69 -0.77 -3.27 6.09
N GLN A 70 0.55 -3.37 6.19
CA GLN A 70 1.22 -4.57 6.65
C GLN A 70 2.27 -4.20 7.69
N ILE A 71 2.20 -4.89 8.82
CA ILE A 71 3.09 -4.69 9.95
C ILE A 71 4.04 -5.88 10.03
N MET A 72 5.35 -5.63 9.88
CA MET A 72 6.35 -6.68 10.10
C MET A 72 6.51 -6.95 11.59
N LYS A 73 6.07 -8.13 12.04
CA LYS A 73 6.24 -8.58 13.42
C LYS A 73 7.69 -9.02 13.66
N ASN A 74 8.27 -8.58 14.78
CA ASN A 74 9.61 -8.98 15.24
C ASN A 74 10.78 -8.66 14.27
N GLY A 75 10.61 -7.69 13.38
CA GLY A 75 11.63 -7.32 12.41
C GLY A 75 11.66 -5.83 12.11
N ASN A 76 12.87 -5.29 11.96
CA ASN A 76 13.13 -3.93 11.47
C ASN A 76 13.99 -3.92 10.20
N LYS A 77 14.06 -5.08 9.51
CA LYS A 77 14.96 -5.28 8.38
C LYS A 77 14.54 -4.39 7.21
N GLN A 78 15.49 -3.60 6.72
CA GLN A 78 15.33 -2.69 5.58
C GLN A 78 16.26 -3.14 4.46
N CYS A 79 15.85 -4.17 3.75
CA CYS A 79 16.54 -4.65 2.55
C CYS A 79 15.58 -4.94 1.40
N GLY A 80 16.12 -5.00 0.18
CA GLY A 80 15.32 -5.28 -1.01
C GLY A 80 14.50 -6.57 -0.91
N VAL A 81 15.00 -7.59 -0.20
CA VAL A 81 14.26 -8.85 0.03
C VAL A 81 13.04 -8.65 0.93
N ALA A 82 13.18 -7.84 1.99
CA ALA A 82 12.05 -7.51 2.84
C ALA A 82 10.98 -6.72 2.05
N VAL A 83 11.41 -5.76 1.22
CA VAL A 83 10.51 -5.01 0.34
C VAL A 83 9.78 -5.94 -0.63
N ALA A 84 10.50 -6.83 -1.31
CA ALA A 84 9.91 -7.80 -2.23
C ALA A 84 8.86 -8.69 -1.54
N GLY A 85 9.14 -9.18 -0.33
CA GLY A 85 8.19 -9.98 0.44
C GLY A 85 6.92 -9.21 0.83
N MET A 86 7.04 -7.93 1.18
CA MET A 86 5.87 -7.10 1.52
C MET A 86 5.04 -6.76 0.27
N VAL A 87 5.68 -6.56 -0.88
CA VAL A 87 5.00 -6.41 -2.17
C VAL A 87 4.25 -7.69 -2.54
N GLU A 88 4.85 -8.86 -2.37
CA GLU A 88 4.20 -10.15 -2.60
C GLU A 88 2.98 -10.33 -1.70
N ALA A 89 3.13 -10.08 -0.39
CA ALA A 89 2.03 -10.14 0.56
C ALA A 89 0.89 -9.16 0.21
N PHE A 90 1.23 -7.98 -0.33
CA PHE A 90 0.25 -7.00 -0.79
C PHE A 90 -0.53 -7.51 -1.99
N LEU A 91 0.16 -8.05 -3.00
CA LEU A 91 -0.48 -8.60 -4.19
C LEU A 91 -1.40 -9.77 -3.84
N GLN A 92 -0.99 -10.64 -2.92
CA GLN A 92 -1.82 -11.74 -2.41
C GLN A 92 -3.08 -11.20 -1.71
N ALA A 93 -2.94 -10.24 -0.80
CA ALA A 93 -4.07 -9.64 -0.11
C ALA A 93 -5.04 -8.96 -1.09
N LEU A 94 -4.49 -8.21 -2.06
CA LEU A 94 -5.27 -7.54 -3.09
C LEU A 94 -6.08 -8.52 -3.95
N ALA A 95 -5.43 -9.58 -4.43
CA ALA A 95 -6.03 -10.54 -5.34
C ALA A 95 -7.05 -11.48 -4.67
N HIS A 96 -6.87 -11.81 -3.38
CA HIS A 96 -7.70 -12.82 -2.71
C HIS A 96 -8.71 -12.25 -1.70
N HIS A 97 -8.49 -11.05 -1.17
CA HIS A 97 -9.30 -10.53 -0.07
C HIS A 97 -9.93 -9.18 -0.39
N GLU A 98 -9.15 -8.23 -0.93
CA GLU A 98 -9.61 -6.85 -1.05
C GLU A 98 -10.32 -6.58 -2.38
N LEU A 99 -9.68 -6.87 -3.52
CA LEU A 99 -10.17 -6.53 -4.86
C LEU A 99 -9.91 -7.66 -5.87
N PRO A 100 -10.59 -8.82 -5.75
CA PRO A 100 -10.32 -10.02 -6.57
C PRO A 100 -10.62 -9.87 -8.07
N HIS A 101 -11.24 -8.75 -8.46
CA HIS A 101 -11.54 -8.42 -9.86
C HIS A 101 -10.40 -7.66 -10.54
N ILE A 102 -9.41 -7.16 -9.78
CA ILE A 102 -8.23 -6.50 -10.32
C ILE A 102 -7.29 -7.53 -10.93
N LYS A 103 -6.87 -7.26 -12.17
CA LYS A 103 -5.96 -8.08 -12.97
C LYS A 103 -4.62 -7.40 -13.19
N THR A 104 -4.62 -6.07 -13.26
CA THR A 104 -3.41 -5.27 -13.52
C THR A 104 -3.18 -4.29 -12.38
N VAL A 105 -1.96 -4.26 -11.88
CA VAL A 105 -1.53 -3.31 -10.85
C VAL A 105 -0.40 -2.47 -11.41
N THR A 106 -0.61 -1.16 -11.50
CA THR A 106 0.48 -0.20 -11.72
C THR A 106 1.05 0.17 -10.35
N LEU A 107 2.29 -0.21 -10.10
CA LEU A 107 2.97 0.12 -8.83
C LEU A 107 3.80 1.40 -8.98
N GLN A 108 3.54 2.38 -8.13
CA GLN A 108 4.34 3.59 -7.99
C GLN A 108 5.00 3.58 -6.61
N SER A 109 6.29 3.88 -6.53
CA SER A 109 7.01 3.91 -5.25
C SER A 109 7.73 5.22 -4.99
N ASP A 110 8.02 5.48 -3.71
CA ASP A 110 8.88 6.57 -3.24
C ASP A 110 10.39 6.26 -3.44
N ASN A 111 10.72 5.05 -3.89
CA ASN A 111 12.06 4.54 -4.20
C ASN A 111 13.18 4.92 -3.18
N PRO A 112 12.98 4.67 -1.87
CA PRO A 112 14.00 4.92 -0.88
C PRO A 112 15.20 3.98 -1.05
N LYS A 113 16.36 4.43 -0.57
CA LYS A 113 17.66 3.76 -0.77
C LYS A 113 17.70 2.29 -0.36
N PHE A 114 16.90 1.89 0.63
CA PHE A 114 16.83 0.52 1.13
C PHE A 114 16.09 -0.46 0.20
N TYR A 115 15.42 0.01 -0.84
CA TYR A 115 14.88 -0.88 -1.87
C TYR A 115 15.98 -1.57 -2.67
N GLN A 116 17.13 -0.93 -2.75
CA GLN A 116 18.29 -1.40 -3.49
C GLN A 116 19.38 -1.96 -2.56
N SER A 117 19.15 -2.00 -1.24
CA SER A 117 20.13 -2.56 -0.32
C SER A 117 20.12 -4.09 -0.39
N LYS A 118 21.34 -4.64 -0.46
CA LYS A 118 21.58 -6.08 -0.46
C LYS A 118 21.07 -6.71 0.85
N ALA A 119 20.70 -7.99 0.77
CA ALA A 119 20.11 -8.77 1.86
C ALA A 119 21.05 -8.97 3.05
#